data_AF-A0A5N5DZA2-F1
#
_entry.id   AF-A0A5N5DZA2-F1
#
_cell.length_a   1.000
_cell.length_b   1.000
_cell.length_c   1.000
_cell.angle_alpha   90.00
_cell.angle_beta   90.00
_cell.angle_gamma   90.00
#
_symmetry.space_group_name_H-M   'P 1'
#
loop_
_entity.id
_entity.type
_entity.pdbx_description
1 polymer ?
#
loop_
_entity_poly.entity_id
_entity_poly.type
_entity_poly.pdbx_seq_one_letter_code
_entity_poly.pdbx_strand_id
1 'polypeptide(L)'
;TWTGTPTAQTTVIRFPTTVASIVGRWACGGDDDLPAVHALQDATTLTVVDSARAPAGLPVPDSEVSQDLLFLEKLRIWSQAFPPAPRDRELQDSFSPIGVTEHGASPYVSLSADDAAALADGLTAGEKNLHEALTHGSSPEANGWKLTFHAFDYNLDYFEVGAIDDPQFKIADPRLRIIERAAAAKGGLWGNHPYEAAYIMTYVDDQGTQLNGNRTYTIRLDPTPPVSAFWSLTMYSVPDFFLVANPIDRYSIGDRTPGIVHDADGALTITISHEEPKDATAKANWLPCPRGDFRPVLRMYEPSPAVLDQSYVVPAITRSRE
;
A
#
# COMPACT_ATOMS: atom_id res chain seq x y z
N THR A 1 20.41 -21.95 -6.11
CA THR A 1 19.86 -21.60 -7.43
C THR A 1 19.20 -22.82 -8.05
N TRP A 2 17.98 -22.69 -8.58
CA TRP A 2 17.30 -23.77 -9.31
C TRP A 2 17.89 -23.92 -10.72
N THR A 3 18.16 -25.15 -11.14
CA THR A 3 18.81 -25.49 -12.43
C THR A 3 17.95 -26.39 -13.31
N GLY A 4 16.67 -26.57 -12.97
CA GLY A 4 15.76 -27.38 -13.76
C GLY A 4 15.43 -26.75 -15.12
N THR A 5 14.91 -27.57 -16.04
CA THR A 5 14.40 -27.10 -17.32
C THR A 5 12.87 -27.02 -17.23
N PRO A 6 12.27 -25.83 -17.40
CA PRO A 6 10.81 -25.71 -17.39
C PRO A 6 10.20 -26.44 -18.59
N THR A 7 8.99 -26.98 -18.42
CA THR A 7 8.21 -27.46 -19.57
C THR A 7 7.74 -26.27 -20.41
N ALA A 8 7.34 -26.51 -21.67
CA ALA A 8 6.82 -25.45 -22.54
C ALA A 8 5.57 -24.74 -22.00
N GLN A 9 4.89 -25.31 -21.00
CA GLN A 9 3.68 -24.79 -20.37
C GLN A 9 3.96 -24.10 -19.02
N THR A 10 5.21 -24.07 -18.56
CA THR A 10 5.58 -23.51 -17.25
C THR A 10 6.12 -22.09 -17.39
N THR A 11 5.43 -21.13 -16.78
CA THR A 11 5.98 -19.80 -16.56
C THR A 11 6.90 -19.83 -15.34
N VAL A 12 8.18 -19.49 -15.54
CA VAL A 12 9.15 -19.39 -14.44
C VAL A 12 9.24 -17.94 -13.99
N ILE A 13 9.01 -17.70 -12.70
CA ILE A 13 9.22 -16.40 -12.04
C ILE A 13 10.43 -16.54 -11.13
N ARG A 14 11.42 -15.65 -11.28
CA ARG A 14 12.65 -15.68 -10.48
C ARG A 14 12.59 -14.65 -9.36
N PHE A 15 12.93 -15.10 -8.15
CA PHE A 15 13.03 -14.23 -6.98
C PHE A 15 14.49 -14.00 -6.60
N PRO A 16 14.87 -12.79 -6.14
CA PRO A 16 16.20 -12.52 -5.59
C PRO A 16 16.43 -13.19 -4.22
N THR A 17 15.36 -13.64 -3.56
CA THR A 17 15.35 -14.24 -2.23
C THR A 17 14.70 -15.61 -2.26
N THR A 18 15.02 -16.47 -1.28
CA THR A 18 14.35 -17.78 -1.13
C THR A 18 13.02 -17.70 -0.36
N VAL A 19 12.65 -16.50 0.08
CA VAL A 19 11.35 -16.18 0.67
C VAL A 19 10.62 -15.22 -0.25
N ALA A 20 9.38 -15.54 -0.59
CA ALA A 20 8.49 -14.72 -1.40
C ALA A 20 7.13 -14.62 -0.71
N SER A 21 6.41 -13.52 -0.97
CA SER A 21 5.00 -13.36 -0.61
C SER A 21 4.18 -13.35 -1.89
N ILE A 22 3.09 -14.10 -1.92
CA ILE A 22 2.12 -14.09 -3.03
C ILE A 22 0.83 -13.48 -2.49
N VAL A 23 0.38 -12.40 -3.13
CA VAL A 23 -0.88 -11.74 -2.79
C VAL A 23 -1.81 -11.87 -3.99
N GLY A 24 -2.85 -12.68 -3.85
CA GLY A 24 -3.93 -12.81 -4.83
C GLY A 24 -5.11 -11.93 -4.44
N ARG A 25 -5.69 -11.22 -5.42
CA ARG A 25 -6.92 -10.43 -5.24
C ARG A 25 -7.93 -10.87 -6.29
N TRP A 26 -9.11 -11.26 -5.84
CA TRP A 26 -10.24 -11.59 -6.71
C TRP A 26 -11.30 -10.52 -6.53
N ALA A 27 -11.78 -9.97 -7.65
CA ALA A 27 -12.90 -9.04 -7.61
C ALA A 27 -14.16 -9.77 -7.12
N CYS A 28 -14.95 -9.10 -6.28
CA CYS A 28 -16.23 -9.57 -5.78
C CYS A 28 -17.24 -8.43 -5.94
N GLY A 29 -18.25 -8.60 -6.79
CA GLY A 29 -19.28 -7.59 -7.05
C GLY A 29 -20.39 -7.55 -6.00
N GLY A 30 -20.49 -8.58 -5.16
CA GLY A 30 -21.49 -8.70 -4.09
C GLY A 30 -21.64 -10.15 -3.65
N ASP A 31 -22.62 -10.40 -2.77
CA ASP A 31 -22.81 -11.72 -2.15
C ASP A 31 -23.06 -12.84 -3.17
N ASP A 32 -23.72 -12.53 -4.29
CA ASP A 32 -24.01 -13.48 -5.37
C ASP A 32 -22.73 -13.96 -6.10
N ASP A 33 -21.64 -13.17 -6.06
CA ASP A 33 -20.34 -13.54 -6.65
C ASP A 33 -19.51 -14.44 -5.73
N LEU A 34 -19.82 -14.50 -4.43
CA LEU A 34 -19.02 -15.23 -3.43
C LEU A 34 -18.77 -16.70 -3.81
N PRO A 35 -19.76 -17.47 -4.31
CA PRO A 35 -19.50 -18.85 -4.73
C PRO A 35 -18.46 -18.96 -5.86
N ALA A 36 -18.48 -18.04 -6.83
CA ALA A 36 -17.52 -18.03 -7.93
C ALA A 36 -16.13 -17.58 -7.46
N VAL A 37 -16.06 -16.58 -6.59
CA VAL A 37 -14.81 -16.11 -5.97
C VAL A 37 -14.17 -17.22 -5.15
N HIS A 38 -14.94 -17.92 -4.31
CA HIS A 38 -14.44 -19.07 -3.54
C HIS A 38 -13.95 -20.19 -4.47
N ALA A 39 -14.65 -20.49 -5.55
CA ALA A 39 -14.18 -21.49 -6.52
C ALA A 39 -12.83 -21.11 -7.16
N LEU A 40 -12.58 -19.83 -7.44
CA LEU A 40 -11.28 -19.35 -7.95
C LEU A 40 -10.17 -19.40 -6.88
N GLN A 41 -10.51 -19.09 -5.63
CA GLN A 41 -9.59 -19.20 -4.49
C GLN A 41 -9.21 -20.67 -4.25
N ASP A 42 -10.19 -21.57 -4.23
CA ASP A 42 -9.99 -23.03 -4.04
C ASP A 42 -9.17 -23.64 -5.19
N ALA A 43 -9.33 -23.14 -6.41
CA ALA A 43 -8.54 -23.56 -7.57
C ALA A 43 -7.09 -23.06 -7.52
N THR A 44 -6.76 -22.10 -6.66
CA THR A 44 -5.43 -21.52 -6.54
C THR A 44 -4.60 -22.30 -5.53
N THR A 45 -3.83 -23.26 -6.02
CA THR A 45 -3.01 -24.15 -5.18
C THR A 45 -1.51 -23.80 -5.23
N LEU A 46 -0.82 -24.03 -4.12
CA LEU A 46 0.65 -24.00 -4.07
C LEU A 46 1.16 -25.43 -3.90
N THR A 47 1.97 -25.90 -4.86
CA THR A 47 2.55 -27.25 -4.84
C THR A 47 4.07 -27.17 -4.84
N VAL A 48 4.72 -27.90 -3.92
CA VAL A 48 6.18 -28.02 -3.90
C VAL A 48 6.61 -28.96 -5.03
N VAL A 49 7.45 -28.45 -5.94
CA VAL A 49 7.92 -29.22 -7.11
C VAL A 49 8.84 -30.38 -6.71
N ASP A 50 9.67 -30.20 -5.68
CA ASP A 50 10.56 -31.22 -5.14
C ASP A 50 10.20 -31.49 -3.67
N SER A 51 9.31 -32.45 -3.44
CA SER A 51 8.80 -32.79 -2.10
C SER A 51 9.84 -33.40 -1.18
N ALA A 52 11.02 -33.78 -1.68
CA ALA A 52 12.13 -34.24 -0.85
C ALA A 52 12.89 -33.09 -0.18
N ARG A 53 12.69 -31.84 -0.64
CA ARG A 53 13.33 -30.65 -0.06
C ARG A 53 12.48 -30.02 1.02
N ALA A 54 13.10 -29.77 2.17
CA ALA A 54 12.53 -28.93 3.21
C ALA A 54 12.97 -27.45 2.99
N PRO A 55 12.04 -26.48 2.98
CA PRO A 55 12.42 -25.07 2.97
C PRO A 55 13.09 -24.69 4.29
N ALA A 56 14.21 -23.98 4.22
CA ALA A 56 14.97 -23.56 5.42
C ALA A 56 14.22 -22.55 6.30
N GLY A 57 13.18 -21.87 5.77
CA GLY A 57 12.43 -20.85 6.47
C GLY A 57 13.23 -19.55 6.68
N LEU A 58 12.71 -18.69 7.57
CA LEU A 58 13.41 -17.50 8.02
C LEU A 58 14.39 -17.88 9.14
N PRO A 59 15.62 -17.35 9.16
CA PRO A 59 16.49 -17.46 10.32
C PRO A 59 15.79 -16.94 11.58
N VAL A 60 15.96 -17.67 12.68
CA VAL A 60 15.36 -17.35 13.99
C VAL A 60 16.35 -16.48 14.78
N PRO A 61 15.94 -15.29 15.26
CA PRO A 61 16.74 -14.46 16.16
C PRO A 61 17.15 -15.20 17.43
N ASP A 62 18.32 -14.86 17.97
CA ASP A 62 18.72 -15.34 19.29
C ASP A 62 17.69 -14.90 20.36
N SER A 63 17.19 -15.85 21.14
CA SER A 63 16.14 -15.63 22.13
C SER A 63 16.60 -14.79 23.33
N GLU A 64 17.91 -14.65 23.53
CA GLU A 64 18.48 -13.82 24.60
C GLU A 64 18.57 -12.33 24.22
N VAL A 65 18.37 -11.98 22.95
CA VAL A 65 18.33 -10.58 22.51
C VAL A 65 17.08 -9.89 23.04
N SER A 66 17.27 -8.71 23.65
CA SER A 66 16.17 -7.91 24.18
C SER A 66 15.20 -7.45 23.08
N GLN A 67 13.95 -7.18 23.44
CA GLN A 67 12.95 -6.71 22.48
C GLN A 67 13.37 -5.39 21.80
N ASP A 68 14.05 -4.51 22.54
CA ASP A 68 14.49 -3.21 22.04
C ASP A 68 15.57 -3.34 20.94
N LEU A 69 16.32 -4.44 20.90
CA LEU A 69 17.36 -4.70 19.89
C LEU A 69 16.96 -5.77 18.87
N LEU A 70 15.77 -6.36 19.00
CA LEU A 70 15.31 -7.46 18.14
C LEU A 70 15.26 -7.07 16.65
N PHE A 71 15.01 -5.79 16.35
CA PHE A 71 15.08 -5.29 14.98
C PHE A 71 16.49 -5.44 14.38
N LEU A 72 17.53 -5.08 15.13
CA LEU A 72 18.92 -5.18 14.65
C LEU A 72 19.35 -6.63 14.50
N GLU A 73 18.95 -7.52 15.42
CA GLU A 73 19.21 -8.95 15.29
C GLU A 73 18.54 -9.54 14.05
N LYS A 74 17.27 -9.19 13.79
CA LYS A 74 16.56 -9.58 12.56
C LYS A 74 17.25 -9.04 11.32
N LEU A 75 17.63 -7.76 11.31
CA LEU A 75 18.35 -7.13 10.20
C LEU A 75 19.67 -7.86 9.93
N ARG A 76 20.45 -8.18 10.96
CA ARG A 76 21.72 -8.92 10.88
C ARG A 76 21.52 -10.28 10.22
N ILE A 77 20.69 -11.16 10.80
CA ILE A 77 20.57 -12.54 10.31
C ILE A 77 19.80 -12.64 8.99
N TRP A 78 18.79 -11.79 8.76
CA TRP A 78 18.01 -11.83 7.52
C TRP A 78 18.78 -11.22 6.36
N SER A 79 19.59 -10.19 6.57
CA SER A 79 20.44 -9.65 5.50
C SER A 79 21.63 -10.55 5.15
N GLN A 80 22.00 -11.50 6.01
CA GLN A 80 22.95 -12.57 5.67
C GLN A 80 22.29 -13.71 4.89
N ALA A 81 21.09 -14.13 5.29
CA ALA A 81 20.33 -15.16 4.58
C ALA A 81 19.78 -14.67 3.22
N PHE A 82 19.47 -13.38 3.14
CA PHE A 82 18.94 -12.69 1.97
C PHE A 82 19.78 -11.43 1.68
N PRO A 83 21.00 -11.60 1.12
CA PRO A 83 21.90 -10.49 0.86
C PRO A 83 21.23 -9.37 0.05
N PRO A 84 21.49 -8.09 0.37
CA PRO A 84 20.97 -6.99 -0.42
C PRO A 84 21.56 -7.03 -1.84
N ALA A 85 20.90 -6.30 -2.75
CA ALA A 85 21.41 -6.13 -4.10
C ALA A 85 22.83 -5.52 -4.08
N PRO A 86 23.70 -5.79 -5.08
CA PRO A 86 25.07 -5.27 -5.11
C PRO A 86 25.18 -3.76 -4.85
N ARG A 87 24.21 -2.98 -5.34
CA ARG A 87 24.12 -1.52 -5.17
C ARG A 87 23.88 -1.06 -3.72
N ASP A 88 23.33 -1.91 -2.88
CA ASP A 88 22.97 -1.60 -1.49
C ASP A 88 23.97 -2.19 -0.48
N ARG A 89 25.02 -2.88 -0.95
CA ARG A 89 26.05 -3.50 -0.07
C ARG A 89 26.84 -2.46 0.71
N GLU A 90 27.26 -1.37 0.09
CA GLU A 90 28.01 -0.31 0.77
C GLU A 90 27.21 0.27 1.96
N LEU A 91 25.89 0.42 1.80
CA LEU A 91 25.02 0.85 2.89
C LEU A 91 24.94 -0.21 3.99
N GLN A 92 24.78 -1.49 3.65
CA GLN A 92 24.80 -2.58 4.64
C GLN A 92 26.13 -2.59 5.42
N ASP A 93 27.25 -2.47 4.71
CA ASP A 93 28.59 -2.48 5.29
C ASP A 93 28.82 -1.29 6.22
N SER A 94 28.17 -0.15 5.97
CA SER A 94 28.22 1.01 6.87
C SER A 94 27.64 0.74 8.26
N PHE A 95 26.83 -0.31 8.43
CA PHE A 95 26.29 -0.75 9.72
C PHE A 95 27.19 -1.75 10.46
N SER A 96 28.39 -2.04 9.94
CA SER A 96 29.38 -2.90 10.62
C SER A 96 29.70 -2.45 12.06
N PRO A 97 29.88 -1.15 12.38
CA PRO A 97 30.16 -0.70 13.75
C PRO A 97 29.05 -0.99 14.77
N ILE A 98 27.82 -1.28 14.32
CA ILE A 98 26.68 -1.64 15.17
C ILE A 98 26.33 -3.15 15.06
N GLY A 99 27.24 -3.98 14.56
CA GLY A 99 27.13 -5.44 14.58
C GLY A 99 26.26 -6.06 13.48
N VAL A 100 25.70 -5.28 12.53
CA VAL A 100 24.78 -5.81 11.51
C VAL A 100 25.46 -6.77 10.52
N THR A 101 26.77 -6.62 10.31
CA THR A 101 27.55 -7.51 9.42
C THR A 101 28.26 -8.64 10.17
N GLU A 102 28.11 -8.74 11.50
CA GLU A 102 28.79 -9.76 12.29
C GLU A 102 28.15 -11.15 12.13
N HIS A 103 29.01 -12.16 11.94
CA HIS A 103 28.62 -13.56 11.79
C HIS A 103 28.80 -14.34 13.10
N GLY A 104 27.98 -15.38 13.28
CA GLY A 104 28.02 -16.23 14.47
C GLY A 104 27.07 -15.74 15.57
N ALA A 105 27.52 -15.84 16.83
CA ALA A 105 26.76 -15.43 18.01
C ALA A 105 26.30 -13.97 17.88
N SER A 106 25.12 -13.66 18.41
CA SER A 106 24.58 -12.31 18.31
C SER A 106 25.44 -11.34 19.14
N PRO A 107 25.93 -10.23 18.54
CA PRO A 107 26.66 -9.21 19.31
C PRO A 107 25.76 -8.50 20.32
N TYR A 108 24.44 -8.57 20.12
CA TYR A 108 23.44 -7.87 20.92
C TYR A 108 23.14 -8.55 22.27
N VAL A 109 23.65 -9.77 22.51
CA VAL A 109 23.50 -10.48 23.79
C VAL A 109 24.53 -10.01 24.83
N SER A 110 25.72 -9.60 24.38
CA SER A 110 26.86 -9.28 25.25
C SER A 110 27.20 -7.78 25.30
N LEU A 111 26.29 -6.90 24.90
CA LEU A 111 26.50 -5.45 24.96
C LEU A 111 26.57 -4.95 26.39
N SER A 112 27.32 -3.86 26.60
CA SER A 112 27.18 -3.07 27.81
C SER A 112 25.79 -2.43 27.88
N ALA A 113 25.33 -2.07 29.08
CA ALA A 113 24.04 -1.39 29.23
C ALA A 113 24.00 -0.05 28.47
N ASP A 114 25.12 0.68 28.43
CA ASP A 114 25.22 1.97 27.74
C ASP A 114 25.16 1.78 26.22
N ASP A 115 25.83 0.77 25.66
CA ASP A 115 25.79 0.48 24.22
C ASP A 115 24.41 0.00 23.77
N ALA A 116 23.78 -0.87 24.56
CA ALA A 116 22.42 -1.34 24.31
C ALA A 116 21.42 -0.18 24.32
N ALA A 117 21.52 0.73 25.29
CA ALA A 117 20.69 1.92 25.37
C ALA A 117 20.91 2.86 24.16
N ALA A 118 22.16 3.10 23.77
CA ALA A 118 22.48 3.93 22.62
C ALA A 118 21.89 3.39 21.30
N LEU A 119 21.93 2.06 21.09
CA LEU A 119 21.30 1.43 19.93
C LEU A 119 19.77 1.54 19.97
N ALA A 120 19.16 1.30 21.13
CA ALA A 120 17.71 1.42 21.31
C ALA A 120 17.21 2.86 21.07
N ASP A 121 17.95 3.86 21.56
CA ASP A 121 17.66 5.28 21.31
C ASP A 121 17.78 5.61 19.82
N GLY A 122 18.78 5.07 19.13
CA GLY A 122 18.95 5.21 17.69
C GLY A 122 17.78 4.63 16.89
N LEU A 123 17.29 3.44 17.28
CA LEU A 123 16.10 2.83 16.66
C LEU A 123 14.85 3.66 16.90
N THR A 124 14.67 4.18 18.11
CA THR A 124 13.54 5.05 18.47
C THR A 124 13.56 6.35 17.64
N ALA A 125 14.73 6.96 17.49
CA ALA A 125 14.89 8.14 16.64
C ALA A 125 14.61 7.83 15.15
N GLY A 126 15.10 6.69 14.65
CA GLY A 126 14.80 6.22 13.30
C GLY A 126 13.32 5.98 13.06
N GLU A 127 12.63 5.38 14.04
CA GLU A 127 11.18 5.18 13.98
C GLU A 127 10.41 6.49 13.92
N LYS A 128 10.81 7.47 14.72
CA LYS A 128 10.22 8.82 14.70
C LYS A 128 10.42 9.49 13.34
N ASN A 129 11.63 9.44 12.78
CA ASN A 129 11.92 10.00 11.47
C ASN A 129 11.08 9.33 10.37
N LEU A 130 10.90 8.01 10.43
CA LEU A 130 10.06 7.27 9.50
C LEU A 130 8.58 7.66 9.63
N HIS A 131 8.10 7.86 10.85
CA HIS A 131 6.74 8.35 11.09
C HIS A 131 6.56 9.76 10.52
N GLU A 132 7.51 10.67 10.74
CA GLU A 132 7.49 12.01 10.16
C GLU A 132 7.47 11.98 8.62
N ALA A 133 8.27 11.10 8.00
CA ALA A 133 8.27 10.89 6.55
C ALA A 133 6.93 10.35 6.03
N LEU A 134 6.26 9.46 6.79
CA LEU A 134 4.94 8.94 6.43
C LEU A 134 3.85 10.01 6.51
N THR A 135 3.90 10.90 7.50
CA THR A 135 2.84 11.90 7.72
C THR A 135 3.06 13.17 6.89
N HIS A 136 4.32 13.58 6.69
CA HIS A 136 4.73 14.80 6.01
C HIS A 136 5.47 14.56 4.69
N GLY A 137 5.45 13.33 4.18
CA GLY A 137 6.11 12.95 2.93
C GLY A 137 5.68 13.82 1.74
N SER A 138 6.57 13.93 0.77
CA SER A 138 6.48 14.86 -0.35
C SER A 138 5.63 14.35 -1.52
N SER A 139 4.63 13.49 -1.26
CA SER A 139 3.71 13.07 -2.32
C SER A 139 3.09 14.32 -2.96
N PRO A 140 3.07 14.42 -4.30
CA PRO A 140 2.40 15.53 -4.97
C PRO A 140 0.96 15.65 -4.49
N GLU A 141 0.47 16.88 -4.38
CA GLU A 141 -0.91 17.16 -3.99
C GLU A 141 -1.64 17.89 -5.11
N ALA A 142 -2.88 17.47 -5.37
CA ALA A 142 -3.77 18.15 -6.31
C ALA A 142 -5.18 18.19 -5.72
N ASN A 143 -5.79 19.37 -5.61
CA ASN A 143 -7.15 19.55 -5.09
C ASN A 143 -7.38 18.91 -3.70
N GLY A 144 -6.37 18.92 -2.82
CA GLY A 144 -6.41 18.29 -1.49
C GLY A 144 -6.12 16.79 -1.47
N TRP A 145 -5.95 16.15 -2.64
CA TRP A 145 -5.57 14.75 -2.76
C TRP A 145 -4.07 14.56 -2.74
N LYS A 146 -3.57 13.73 -1.83
CA LYS A 146 -2.21 13.19 -1.86
C LYS A 146 -2.11 12.08 -2.90
N LEU A 147 -1.21 12.26 -3.87
CA LEU A 147 -0.99 11.33 -4.98
C LEU A 147 0.14 10.36 -4.64
N THR A 148 -0.20 9.12 -4.26
CA THR A 148 0.79 8.11 -3.85
C THR A 148 1.15 7.15 -4.99
N PHE A 149 1.11 7.63 -6.24
CA PHE A 149 1.34 6.79 -7.43
C PHE A 149 2.70 6.10 -7.41
N HIS A 150 3.75 6.80 -6.98
CA HIS A 150 5.13 6.30 -7.02
C HIS A 150 5.63 5.77 -5.68
N ALA A 151 4.76 5.56 -4.69
CA ALA A 151 5.17 5.08 -3.35
C ALA A 151 5.75 3.66 -3.36
N PHE A 152 5.52 2.89 -4.43
CA PHE A 152 5.95 1.49 -4.56
C PHE A 152 7.03 1.27 -5.63
N ASP A 153 7.57 2.35 -6.19
CA ASP A 153 8.49 2.32 -7.33
C ASP A 153 9.97 2.12 -6.90
N TYR A 154 10.20 1.48 -5.76
CA TYR A 154 11.54 1.28 -5.21
C TYR A 154 12.30 0.08 -5.83
N ASN A 155 11.68 -0.65 -6.76
CA ASN A 155 12.33 -1.76 -7.46
C ASN A 155 13.21 -1.26 -8.60
N LEU A 156 14.42 -1.80 -8.73
CA LEU A 156 15.36 -1.44 -9.80
C LEU A 156 15.83 -2.65 -10.62
N ASP A 157 15.42 -3.86 -10.24
CA ASP A 157 15.76 -5.13 -10.87
C ASP A 157 14.68 -6.19 -10.59
N TYR A 158 14.82 -7.37 -11.21
CA TYR A 158 13.88 -8.50 -11.11
C TYR A 158 12.45 -8.15 -11.58
N PHE A 159 12.35 -7.39 -12.68
CA PHE A 159 11.10 -7.18 -13.40
C PHE A 159 10.72 -8.48 -14.15
N GLU A 160 9.90 -9.30 -13.51
CA GLU A 160 9.40 -10.56 -14.06
C GLU A 160 8.03 -10.36 -14.74
N VAL A 161 7.26 -11.43 -14.94
CA VAL A 161 5.97 -11.41 -15.66
C VAL A 161 5.03 -10.32 -15.14
N GLY A 162 4.59 -9.45 -16.04
CA GLY A 162 3.65 -8.36 -15.75
C GLY A 162 4.29 -7.09 -15.19
N ALA A 163 5.56 -7.12 -14.77
CA ALA A 163 6.24 -5.93 -14.26
C ALA A 163 6.85 -5.10 -15.40
N ILE A 164 6.56 -3.79 -15.41
CA ILE A 164 7.10 -2.86 -16.40
C ILE A 164 8.49 -2.36 -15.96
N ASP A 165 9.49 -2.61 -16.79
CA ASP A 165 10.86 -2.09 -16.63
C ASP A 165 11.02 -0.73 -17.33
N ASP A 166 10.46 0.33 -16.73
CA ASP A 166 10.50 1.70 -17.27
C ASP A 166 11.00 2.70 -16.21
N PRO A 167 11.90 3.64 -16.55
CA PRO A 167 12.38 4.66 -15.63
C PRO A 167 11.29 5.47 -14.91
N GLN A 168 10.11 5.64 -15.52
CA GLN A 168 8.99 6.37 -14.93
C GLN A 168 8.42 5.68 -13.66
N PHE A 169 8.68 4.38 -13.50
CA PHE A 169 8.23 3.57 -12.36
C PHE A 169 9.40 3.14 -11.46
N LYS A 170 10.43 4.01 -11.36
CA LYS A 170 11.63 3.74 -10.58
C LYS A 170 12.09 4.93 -9.76
N ILE A 171 12.39 4.69 -8.49
CA ILE A 171 13.09 5.61 -7.61
C ILE A 171 14.59 5.28 -7.64
N ALA A 172 15.32 5.94 -8.55
CA ALA A 172 16.74 5.71 -8.73
C ALA A 172 17.61 6.28 -7.59
N ASP A 173 17.21 7.41 -7.00
CA ASP A 173 17.91 8.02 -5.87
C ASP A 173 17.86 7.07 -4.65
N PRO A 174 19.01 6.55 -4.16
CA PRO A 174 19.02 5.64 -3.03
C PRO A 174 18.44 6.26 -1.76
N ARG A 175 18.64 7.56 -1.51
CA ARG A 175 18.14 8.22 -0.28
C ARG A 175 16.62 8.19 -0.23
N LEU A 176 15.97 8.54 -1.34
CA LEU A 176 14.52 8.48 -1.45
C LEU A 176 14.02 7.04 -1.48
N ARG A 177 14.63 6.18 -2.31
CA ARG A 177 14.23 4.77 -2.47
C ARG A 177 14.18 4.02 -1.14
N ILE A 178 15.20 4.18 -0.30
CA ILE A 178 15.30 3.45 0.97
C ILE A 178 14.23 3.93 1.96
N ILE A 179 14.02 5.25 2.05
CA ILE A 179 13.01 5.83 2.94
C ILE A 179 11.61 5.43 2.46
N GLU A 180 11.31 5.56 1.17
CA GLU A 180 10.02 5.17 0.59
C GLU A 180 9.74 3.68 0.77
N ARG A 181 10.76 2.81 0.57
CA ARG A 181 10.61 1.38 0.82
C ARG A 181 10.30 1.07 2.29
N ALA A 182 10.97 1.74 3.22
CA ALA A 182 10.69 1.59 4.65
C ALA A 182 9.29 2.13 5.02
N ALA A 183 8.90 3.26 4.43
CA ALA A 183 7.62 3.90 4.65
C ALA A 183 6.49 3.00 4.11
N ALA A 184 6.60 2.52 2.88
CA ALA A 184 5.70 1.55 2.29
C ALA A 184 5.57 0.28 3.14
N ALA A 185 6.69 -0.25 3.66
CA ALA A 185 6.66 -1.44 4.52
C ALA A 185 5.92 -1.22 5.85
N LYS A 186 5.92 0.01 6.38
CA LYS A 186 5.23 0.37 7.63
C LYS A 186 3.79 0.84 7.42
N GLY A 187 3.53 1.61 6.36
CA GLY A 187 2.27 2.31 6.13
C GLY A 187 1.31 1.65 5.14
N GLY A 188 1.79 0.75 4.28
CA GLY A 188 0.97 0.18 3.20
C GLY A 188 1.65 -0.96 2.45
N LEU A 189 2.01 -2.04 3.17
CA LEU A 189 2.73 -3.17 2.60
C LEU A 189 1.95 -3.80 1.42
N TRP A 190 2.67 -4.30 0.41
CA TRP A 190 2.10 -4.95 -0.79
C TRP A 190 1.22 -4.04 -1.67
N GLY A 191 1.54 -2.75 -1.73
CA GLY A 191 1.00 -1.88 -2.76
C GLY A 191 1.39 -2.32 -4.17
N ASN A 192 0.60 -1.88 -5.14
CA ASN A 192 0.82 -2.13 -6.55
C ASN A 192 1.64 -0.99 -7.16
N HIS A 193 2.34 -1.26 -8.27
CA HIS A 193 2.81 -0.20 -9.15
C HIS A 193 1.59 0.57 -9.70
N PRO A 194 1.75 1.87 -10.02
CA PRO A 194 0.61 2.73 -10.34
C PRO A 194 -0.12 2.36 -11.64
N TYR A 195 0.56 1.69 -12.58
CA TYR A 195 -0.07 1.18 -13.81
C TYR A 195 -1.03 0.01 -13.57
N GLU A 196 -0.89 -0.71 -12.44
CA GLU A 196 -1.84 -1.75 -12.02
C GLU A 196 -2.95 -1.17 -11.14
N ALA A 197 -2.57 -0.33 -10.16
CA ALA A 197 -3.54 0.36 -9.33
C ALA A 197 -2.95 1.67 -8.77
N ALA A 198 -3.60 2.78 -9.10
CA ALA A 198 -3.27 4.10 -8.59
C ALA A 198 -4.15 4.47 -7.39
N TYR A 199 -3.51 4.98 -6.34
CA TYR A 199 -4.17 5.35 -5.09
C TYR A 199 -3.98 6.84 -4.82
N ILE A 200 -5.07 7.52 -4.45
CA ILE A 200 -5.04 8.87 -3.91
C ILE A 200 -5.91 8.95 -2.66
N MET A 201 -5.55 9.80 -1.72
CA MET A 201 -6.32 10.01 -0.49
C MET A 201 -6.38 11.48 -0.13
N THR A 202 -7.44 11.88 0.57
CA THR A 202 -7.55 13.22 1.11
C THR A 202 -7.96 13.16 2.57
N TYR A 203 -7.54 14.17 3.32
CA TYR A 203 -8.01 14.45 4.67
C TYR A 203 -8.81 15.74 4.72
N VAL A 204 -8.86 16.50 3.63
CA VAL A 204 -9.35 17.88 3.60
C VAL A 204 -10.40 18.12 2.52
N ASP A 205 -11.24 19.11 2.76
CA ASP A 205 -12.16 19.65 1.76
C ASP A 205 -11.50 20.72 0.87
N ASP A 206 -12.30 21.31 -0.02
CA ASP A 206 -11.94 22.38 -0.96
C ASP A 206 -11.40 23.65 -0.29
N GLN A 207 -11.55 23.79 1.03
CA GLN A 207 -11.03 24.88 1.83
C GLN A 207 -9.81 24.46 2.67
N GLY A 208 -9.25 23.28 2.43
CA GLY A 208 -8.12 22.73 3.20
C GLY A 208 -8.48 22.37 4.65
N THR A 209 -9.77 22.25 4.98
CA THR A 209 -10.22 21.90 6.34
C THR A 209 -10.41 20.40 6.47
N GLN A 210 -10.00 19.83 7.61
CA GLN A 210 -10.22 18.41 7.93
C GLN A 210 -11.67 17.97 7.64
N LEU A 211 -11.80 16.89 6.89
CA LEU A 211 -13.07 16.22 6.60
C LEU A 211 -13.63 15.61 7.90
N ASN A 212 -14.88 15.96 8.20
CA ASN A 212 -15.55 15.58 9.45
C ASN A 212 -17.06 15.43 9.23
N GLY A 213 -17.66 14.33 9.68
CA GLY A 213 -19.05 13.99 9.37
C GLY A 213 -20.13 14.82 10.08
N ASN A 214 -19.74 15.85 10.83
CA ASN A 214 -20.68 16.92 11.23
C ASN A 214 -21.09 17.82 10.05
N ARG A 215 -20.51 17.59 8.85
CA ARG A 215 -20.80 18.32 7.63
C ARG A 215 -21.16 17.35 6.50
N THR A 216 -21.84 17.89 5.50
CA THR A 216 -22.11 17.20 4.23
C THR A 216 -21.16 17.73 3.16
N TYR A 217 -20.69 16.81 2.32
CA TYR A 217 -19.78 17.11 1.23
C TYR A 217 -20.26 16.48 -0.06
N THR A 218 -19.74 16.99 -1.17
CA THR A 218 -19.95 16.43 -2.50
C THR A 218 -18.64 16.35 -3.25
N ILE A 219 -18.47 15.31 -4.06
CA ILE A 219 -17.46 15.25 -5.11
C ILE A 219 -18.17 14.98 -6.43
N ARG A 220 -17.96 15.84 -7.42
CA ARG A 220 -18.53 15.68 -8.76
C ARG A 220 -17.43 15.31 -9.74
N LEU A 221 -17.47 14.06 -10.21
CA LEU A 221 -16.49 13.49 -11.12
C LEU A 221 -16.94 13.73 -12.56
N ASP A 222 -16.18 14.51 -13.32
CA ASP A 222 -16.49 14.89 -14.71
C ASP A 222 -15.21 15.11 -15.54
N PRO A 223 -14.81 14.11 -16.35
CA PRO A 223 -15.39 12.77 -16.42
C PRO A 223 -15.10 11.94 -15.15
N THR A 224 -15.75 10.78 -15.03
CA THR A 224 -15.33 9.76 -14.06
C THR A 224 -13.90 9.28 -14.32
N PRO A 225 -13.19 8.70 -13.32
CA PRO A 225 -11.82 8.24 -13.49
C PRO A 225 -11.62 7.33 -14.73
N PRO A 226 -10.66 7.65 -15.62
CA PRO A 226 -10.42 6.85 -16.81
C PRO A 226 -9.57 5.63 -16.48
N VAL A 227 -10.22 4.47 -16.41
CA VAL A 227 -9.67 3.18 -16.00
C VAL A 227 -10.08 2.07 -16.98
N SER A 228 -9.26 1.03 -17.11
CA SER A 228 -9.60 -0.16 -17.92
C SER A 228 -10.33 -1.23 -17.12
N ALA A 229 -10.14 -1.27 -15.80
CA ALA A 229 -10.77 -2.27 -14.92
C ALA A 229 -11.96 -1.70 -14.13
N PHE A 230 -11.70 -0.88 -13.10
CA PHE A 230 -12.72 -0.20 -12.29
C PHE A 230 -12.10 0.87 -11.38
N TRP A 231 -12.93 1.70 -10.77
CA TRP A 231 -12.51 2.64 -9.73
C TRP A 231 -13.45 2.60 -8.52
N SER A 232 -12.95 2.99 -7.36
CA SER A 232 -13.75 3.04 -6.14
C SER A 232 -13.26 4.12 -5.18
N LEU A 233 -14.19 4.87 -4.59
CA LEU A 233 -13.99 5.76 -3.46
C LEU A 233 -14.41 5.04 -2.16
N THR A 234 -13.45 4.71 -1.31
CA THR A 234 -13.66 3.95 -0.07
C THR A 234 -13.53 4.85 1.16
N MET A 235 -14.41 4.67 2.15
CA MET A 235 -14.41 5.45 3.39
C MET A 235 -13.58 4.78 4.49
N TYR A 236 -12.75 5.56 5.19
CA TYR A 236 -11.99 5.11 6.36
C TYR A 236 -12.10 6.05 7.56
N SER A 237 -12.12 5.48 8.76
CA SER A 237 -12.01 6.21 10.02
C SER A 237 -10.62 6.80 10.21
N VAL A 238 -10.51 7.81 11.08
CA VAL A 238 -9.24 8.34 11.59
C VAL A 238 -9.26 8.21 13.12
N PRO A 239 -8.15 7.83 13.78
CA PRO A 239 -6.82 7.54 13.23
C PRO A 239 -6.60 6.09 12.80
N ASP A 240 -7.55 5.18 13.08
CA ASP A 240 -7.31 3.73 12.95
C ASP A 240 -7.40 3.20 11.50
N PHE A 241 -7.96 3.99 10.58
CA PHE A 241 -8.05 3.66 9.16
C PHE A 241 -8.84 2.37 8.86
N PHE A 242 -9.87 2.09 9.67
CA PHE A 242 -10.81 0.99 9.42
C PHE A 242 -11.99 1.43 8.56
N LEU A 243 -12.67 0.47 7.94
CA LEU A 243 -13.97 0.70 7.32
C LEU A 243 -14.98 1.17 8.38
N VAL A 244 -15.92 2.01 7.97
CA VAL A 244 -16.89 2.65 8.86
C VAL A 244 -18.25 1.97 8.72
N ALA A 245 -18.68 1.29 9.80
CA ALA A 245 -20.02 0.71 9.88
C ALA A 245 -21.10 1.77 9.61
N ASN A 246 -22.09 1.43 8.80
CA ASN A 246 -23.15 2.36 8.39
C ASN A 246 -24.46 1.61 8.07
N PRO A 247 -25.62 2.30 8.07
CA PRO A 247 -26.93 1.65 7.99
C PRO A 247 -27.25 0.89 6.69
N ILE A 248 -26.46 1.07 5.63
CA ILE A 248 -26.69 0.47 4.31
C ILE A 248 -25.56 -0.48 3.89
N ASP A 249 -24.63 -0.79 4.81
CA ASP A 249 -23.46 -1.63 4.57
C ASP A 249 -22.64 -1.25 3.32
N ARG A 250 -22.60 0.06 3.01
CA ARG A 250 -21.84 0.61 1.88
C ARG A 250 -20.55 1.25 2.37
N TYR A 251 -19.43 0.60 2.08
CA TYR A 251 -18.10 1.07 2.51
C TYR A 251 -17.32 1.76 1.39
N SER A 252 -17.78 1.62 0.14
CA SER A 252 -17.25 2.29 -1.03
C SER A 252 -18.34 2.56 -2.06
N ILE A 253 -18.07 3.51 -2.95
CA ILE A 253 -18.86 3.78 -4.16
C ILE A 253 -17.93 3.86 -5.38
N GLY A 254 -18.37 3.36 -6.53
CA GLY A 254 -17.56 3.22 -7.73
C GLY A 254 -18.41 2.96 -8.97
N ASP A 255 -17.78 2.85 -10.13
CA ASP A 255 -18.43 2.53 -11.41
C ASP A 255 -19.17 1.18 -11.42
N ARG A 256 -18.80 0.27 -10.52
CA ARG A 256 -19.49 -1.02 -10.33
C ARG A 256 -20.59 -1.00 -9.27
N THR A 257 -20.85 0.13 -8.62
CA THR A 257 -21.88 0.20 -7.58
C THR A 257 -23.28 0.11 -8.19
N PRO A 258 -24.11 -0.87 -7.80
CA PRO A 258 -25.47 -0.97 -8.34
C PRO A 258 -26.32 0.24 -7.99
N GLY A 259 -27.08 0.74 -8.98
CA GLY A 259 -28.07 1.79 -8.79
C GLY A 259 -27.52 3.21 -8.70
N ILE A 260 -26.24 3.44 -9.02
CA ILE A 260 -25.72 4.81 -9.17
C ILE A 260 -26.46 5.55 -10.29
N VAL A 261 -26.65 6.85 -10.10
CA VAL A 261 -27.39 7.72 -11.02
C VAL A 261 -26.44 8.81 -11.52
N HIS A 262 -26.20 8.86 -12.83
CA HIS A 262 -25.38 9.90 -13.44
C HIS A 262 -26.18 11.20 -13.62
N ASP A 263 -25.47 12.32 -13.57
CA ASP A 263 -25.98 13.64 -13.93
C ASP A 263 -26.35 13.67 -15.44
N ALA A 264 -27.16 14.65 -15.85
CA ALA A 264 -27.65 14.73 -17.24
C ALA A 264 -26.55 14.90 -18.30
N ASP A 265 -25.40 15.42 -17.89
CA ASP A 265 -24.20 15.60 -18.72
C ASP A 265 -23.23 14.41 -18.67
N GLY A 266 -23.58 13.33 -17.95
CA GLY A 266 -22.79 12.12 -17.83
C GLY A 266 -21.80 12.11 -16.66
N ALA A 267 -21.72 13.18 -15.88
CA ALA A 267 -20.92 13.20 -14.67
C ALA A 267 -21.52 12.35 -13.54
N LEU A 268 -20.74 12.13 -12.48
CA LEU A 268 -21.21 11.48 -11.27
C LEU A 268 -20.97 12.37 -10.06
N THR A 269 -22.06 12.83 -9.45
CA THR A 269 -22.01 13.52 -8.16
C THR A 269 -22.24 12.54 -7.01
N ILE A 270 -21.22 12.37 -6.16
CA ILE A 270 -21.26 11.55 -4.94
C ILE A 270 -21.50 12.45 -3.74
N THR A 271 -22.49 12.11 -2.91
CA THR A 271 -22.74 12.78 -1.63
C THR A 271 -22.03 12.03 -0.51
N ILE A 272 -21.27 12.74 0.33
CA ILE A 272 -20.59 12.19 1.50
C ILE A 272 -21.19 12.86 2.74
N SER A 273 -21.87 12.09 3.57
CA SER A 273 -22.53 12.59 4.79
C SER A 273 -22.71 11.48 5.81
N HIS A 274 -22.83 11.86 7.09
CA HIS A 274 -23.17 10.92 8.15
C HIS A 274 -24.66 10.56 8.13
N GLU A 275 -25.52 11.57 7.98
CA GLU A 275 -26.97 11.37 7.86
C GLU A 275 -27.35 11.06 6.40
N GLU A 276 -28.38 10.23 6.23
CA GLU A 276 -28.90 9.85 4.91
C GLU A 276 -29.44 11.09 4.15
N PRO A 277 -29.04 11.31 2.88
CA PRO A 277 -29.61 12.36 2.06
C PRO A 277 -31.10 12.14 1.78
N LYS A 278 -31.89 13.23 1.80
CA LYS A 278 -33.34 13.20 1.51
C LYS A 278 -33.65 13.12 0.02
N ASP A 279 -32.81 13.70 -0.82
CA ASP A 279 -32.95 13.64 -2.27
C ASP A 279 -32.64 12.23 -2.78
N ALA A 280 -33.46 11.73 -3.71
CA ALA A 280 -33.36 10.35 -4.17
C ALA A 280 -32.06 10.07 -4.94
N THR A 281 -31.60 11.03 -5.76
CA THR A 281 -30.35 10.91 -6.52
C THR A 281 -29.16 10.97 -5.58
N ALA A 282 -29.14 11.92 -4.65
CA ALA A 282 -28.11 12.02 -3.62
C ALA A 282 -28.04 10.76 -2.76
N LYS A 283 -29.19 10.17 -2.40
CA LYS A 283 -29.27 8.90 -1.67
C LYS A 283 -28.72 7.73 -2.48
N ALA A 284 -29.02 7.66 -3.78
CA ALA A 284 -28.48 6.63 -4.67
C ALA A 284 -26.94 6.68 -4.73
N ASN A 285 -26.38 7.89 -4.79
CA ASN A 285 -24.94 8.14 -4.88
C ASN A 285 -24.29 8.47 -3.51
N TRP A 286 -24.93 8.06 -2.41
CA TRP A 286 -24.46 8.36 -1.07
C TRP A 286 -23.30 7.43 -0.67
N LEU A 287 -22.22 8.01 -0.14
CA LEU A 287 -21.16 7.32 0.59
C LEU A 287 -21.23 7.74 2.07
N PRO A 288 -21.73 6.86 2.97
CA PRO A 288 -21.80 7.16 4.40
C PRO A 288 -20.43 7.45 5.02
N CYS A 289 -20.36 8.44 5.90
CA CYS A 289 -19.17 8.78 6.69
C CYS A 289 -19.44 8.71 8.20
N PRO A 290 -18.40 8.57 9.06
CA PRO A 290 -18.58 8.61 10.51
C PRO A 290 -18.87 10.06 10.96
N ARG A 291 -19.48 10.25 12.13
CA ARG A 291 -19.70 11.61 12.70
C ARG A 291 -18.40 12.38 12.96
N GLY A 292 -17.29 11.67 13.18
CA GLY A 292 -15.96 12.25 13.43
C GLY A 292 -15.14 12.50 12.17
N ASP A 293 -13.82 12.63 12.35
CA ASP A 293 -12.88 12.80 11.26
C ASP A 293 -12.79 11.54 10.40
N PHE A 294 -12.62 11.73 9.10
CA PHE A 294 -12.54 10.64 8.14
C PHE A 294 -11.55 10.94 7.01
N ARG A 295 -11.15 9.89 6.30
CA ARG A 295 -10.35 9.99 5.07
C ARG A 295 -10.93 9.08 3.99
N PRO A 296 -11.37 9.61 2.85
CA PRO A 296 -11.68 8.77 1.71
C PRO A 296 -10.41 8.46 0.89
N VAL A 297 -10.39 7.27 0.29
CA VAL A 297 -9.32 6.83 -0.63
C VAL A 297 -9.95 6.48 -1.97
N LEU A 298 -9.52 7.13 -3.04
CA LEU A 298 -9.89 6.77 -4.40
C LEU A 298 -8.84 5.79 -4.94
N ARG A 299 -9.32 4.67 -5.48
CA ARG A 299 -8.53 3.64 -6.14
C ARG A 299 -8.94 3.56 -7.60
N MET A 300 -7.96 3.54 -8.48
CA MET A 300 -8.15 3.45 -9.93
C MET A 300 -7.34 2.25 -10.42
N TYR A 301 -8.02 1.18 -10.85
CA TYR A 301 -7.40 -0.08 -11.27
C TYR A 301 -7.21 -0.09 -12.78
N GLU A 302 -5.98 -0.39 -13.21
CA GLU A 302 -5.53 -0.21 -14.60
C GLU A 302 -5.83 1.21 -15.12
N PRO A 303 -5.32 2.26 -14.44
CA PRO A 303 -5.59 3.63 -14.84
C PRO A 303 -5.00 3.93 -16.23
N SER A 304 -5.71 4.73 -17.01
CA SER A 304 -5.16 5.24 -18.26
C SER A 304 -3.95 6.18 -17.99
N PRO A 305 -3.09 6.43 -19.00
CA PRO A 305 -1.96 7.36 -18.86
C PRO A 305 -2.36 8.75 -18.33
N ALA A 306 -3.59 9.21 -18.62
CA ALA A 306 -4.09 10.51 -18.20
C ALA A 306 -4.11 10.69 -16.67
N VAL A 307 -4.27 9.61 -15.90
CA VAL A 307 -4.19 9.65 -14.44
C VAL A 307 -2.75 9.87 -13.97
N LEU A 308 -1.81 9.16 -14.60
CA LEU A 308 -0.40 9.14 -14.19
C LEU A 308 0.32 10.41 -14.61
N ASP A 309 0.00 10.95 -15.79
CA ASP A 309 0.53 12.23 -16.29
C ASP A 309 -0.21 13.47 -15.75
N GLN A 310 -1.27 13.25 -14.96
CA GLN A 310 -2.11 14.27 -14.32
C GLN A 310 -2.84 15.20 -15.29
N SER A 311 -3.06 14.77 -16.54
CA SER A 311 -4.00 15.44 -17.44
C SER A 311 -5.47 15.19 -17.05
N TYR A 312 -5.73 14.06 -16.38
CA TYR A 312 -6.93 13.83 -15.58
C TYR A 312 -6.65 14.17 -14.12
N VAL A 313 -7.37 15.15 -13.58
CA VAL A 313 -7.21 15.58 -12.17
C VAL A 313 -8.52 15.35 -11.43
N VAL A 314 -8.44 14.67 -10.29
CA VAL A 314 -9.60 14.44 -9.43
C VAL A 314 -9.99 15.77 -8.75
N PRO A 315 -11.26 16.17 -8.80
CA PRO A 315 -11.71 17.42 -8.19
C PRO A 315 -11.67 17.35 -6.66
N ALA A 316 -11.64 18.52 -6.03
CA ALA A 316 -11.69 18.62 -4.57
C ALA A 316 -13.04 18.11 -4.04
N ILE A 317 -13.03 17.60 -2.81
CA ILE A 317 -14.26 17.34 -2.07
C ILE A 317 -14.81 18.68 -1.58
N THR A 318 -15.96 19.09 -2.08
CA THR A 318 -16.56 20.39 -1.74
C THR A 318 -17.48 20.27 -0.54
N ARG A 319 -17.35 21.17 0.42
CA ARG A 319 -18.32 21.28 1.51
C ARG A 319 -19.65 21.83 0.96
N SER A 320 -20.76 21.14 1.22
CA SER A 320 -22.07 21.65 0.89
C SER A 320 -22.36 22.94 1.68
N ARG A 321 -22.95 23.94 1.02
CA ARG A 321 -23.40 25.17 1.70
C ARG A 321 -24.64 24.82 2.52
N GLU A 322 -24.66 25.23 3.78
CA GLU A 322 -25.82 25.13 4.67
C GLU A 322 -27.02 25.94 4.16
#